data_AF-A0A2P2BXD3-F1
#
_entry.id   AF-A0A2P2BXD3-F1
#
_cell.length_a   1.000
_cell.length_b   1.000
_cell.length_c   1.000
_cell.angle_alpha   90.00
_cell.angle_beta   90.00
_cell.angle_gamma   90.00
#
_symmetry.space_group_name_H-M   'P 1'
#
loop_
_entity.id
_entity.type
_entity.pdbx_description
1 polymer ?
#
loop_
_entity_poly.entity_id
_entity_poly.type
_entity_poly.pdbx_seq_one_letter_code
_entity_poly.pdbx_strand_id
1 'polypeptide(L)'
;MDEPINHINADTALLVGALRAAVKPGVAEVHPGQLQLEVERALGPDDFRRLRREVHQLVAAAQEHLPIRLTRIAPLTPETLNGLSRELAESRGWAVETAQWATRMWAIALGFEQLASSSWQTSEPPGTPSNAAPPDETSTGSAPPKRGSRFLRGRGKGQARRR
;
A
#
# COMPACT_ATOMS: atom_id res chain seq x y z
N MET A 1 -8.34 2.68 31.39
CA MET A 1 -7.65 3.65 30.51
C MET A 1 -6.17 3.40 30.69
N ASP A 2 -5.38 3.45 29.61
CA ASP A 2 -4.02 2.89 29.42
C ASP A 2 -3.98 1.36 29.16
N GLU A 3 -3.40 0.77 28.11
CA GLU A 3 -2.57 1.22 26.97
C GLU A 3 -2.85 0.34 25.72
N PRO A 4 -3.27 0.88 24.56
CA PRO A 4 -3.38 0.11 23.32
C PRO A 4 -2.12 0.11 22.43
N ILE A 5 -0.99 0.70 22.88
CA ILE A 5 0.15 0.98 21.99
C ILE A 5 1.23 -0.11 22.04
N ASN A 6 1.30 -0.92 23.10
CA ASN A 6 2.41 -1.86 23.29
C ASN A 6 2.28 -3.20 22.51
N HIS A 7 1.07 -3.55 22.05
CA HIS A 7 0.84 -4.82 21.32
C HIS A 7 1.44 -4.83 19.92
N ILE A 8 1.37 -3.70 19.20
CA ILE A 8 1.86 -3.61 17.82
C ILE A 8 3.38 -3.83 17.77
N ASN A 9 4.11 -3.36 18.77
CA ASN A 9 5.56 -3.60 18.88
C ASN A 9 5.89 -5.05 19.23
N ALA A 10 5.10 -5.70 20.09
CA ALA A 10 5.33 -7.10 20.46
C ALA A 10 5.07 -8.05 19.28
N ASP A 11 3.96 -7.88 18.56
CA ASP A 11 3.63 -8.67 17.37
C ASP A 11 4.68 -8.46 16.25
N THR A 12 5.16 -7.23 16.08
CA THR A 12 6.24 -6.90 15.13
C THR A 12 7.55 -7.58 15.50
N ALA A 13 7.96 -7.53 16.77
CA ALA A 13 9.18 -8.18 17.24
C ALA A 13 9.13 -9.71 17.08
N LEU A 14 7.97 -10.33 17.35
CA LEU A 14 7.76 -11.76 17.12
C LEU A 14 7.88 -12.12 15.64
N LEU A 15 7.25 -11.36 14.74
CA LEU A 15 7.35 -11.57 13.30
C LEU A 15 8.78 -11.41 12.77
N VAL A 16 9.50 -10.37 13.22
CA VAL A 16 10.91 -10.17 12.86
C VAL A 16 11.76 -11.34 13.37
N GLY A 17 11.56 -11.78 14.61
CA GLY A 17 12.29 -12.90 15.20
C GLY A 17 12.05 -14.20 14.42
N ALA A 18 10.80 -14.50 14.08
CA ALA A 18 10.43 -15.65 13.27
C ALA A 18 10.98 -15.56 11.84
N LEU A 19 10.92 -14.38 11.22
CA LEU A 19 11.47 -14.14 9.89
C LEU A 19 12.99 -14.33 9.88
N ARG A 20 13.69 -13.83 10.90
CA ARG A 20 15.14 -13.99 11.06
C ARG A 20 15.53 -15.45 11.33
N ALA A 21 14.71 -16.20 12.05
CA ALA A 21 14.92 -17.63 12.26
C ALA A 21 14.75 -18.42 10.94
N ALA A 22 13.80 -18.02 10.10
CA ALA A 22 13.52 -18.65 8.82
C ALA A 22 14.54 -18.28 7.72
N VAL A 23 15.14 -17.09 7.79
CA VAL A 23 16.12 -16.60 6.82
C VAL A 23 17.53 -16.87 7.32
N LYS A 24 18.22 -17.84 6.71
CA LYS A 24 19.64 -18.08 7.01
C LYS A 24 20.49 -16.90 6.50
N PRO A 25 21.34 -16.29 7.35
CA PRO A 25 22.21 -15.22 6.91
C PRO A 25 23.15 -15.74 5.80
N GLY A 26 23.16 -15.04 4.65
CA GLY A 26 24.00 -15.39 3.50
C GLY A 26 23.36 -16.31 2.47
N VAL A 27 22.13 -16.79 2.67
CA VAL A 27 21.39 -17.56 1.65
C VAL A 27 20.46 -16.60 0.91
N ALA A 28 20.83 -16.26 -0.34
CA ALA A 28 20.05 -15.37 -1.18
C ALA A 28 18.70 -15.99 -1.58
N GLU A 29 18.62 -17.31 -1.73
CA GLU A 29 17.40 -18.00 -2.14
C GLU A 29 16.52 -18.37 -0.94
N VAL A 30 15.43 -17.63 -0.79
CA VAL A 30 14.36 -17.95 0.15
C VAL A 30 13.21 -18.57 -0.62
N HIS A 31 13.02 -19.88 -0.51
CA HIS A 31 11.87 -20.55 -1.12
C HIS A 31 10.59 -20.19 -0.33
N PRO A 32 9.54 -19.67 -0.99
CA PRO A 32 8.37 -19.13 -0.29
C PRO A 32 7.60 -20.19 0.52
N GLY A 33 7.52 -21.43 0.02
CA GLY A 33 6.89 -22.54 0.75
C GLY A 33 7.68 -22.97 1.99
N GLN A 34 9.02 -22.90 1.93
CA GLN A 34 9.88 -23.22 3.06
C GLN A 34 9.89 -22.08 4.09
N LEU A 35 9.87 -20.83 3.64
CA LEU A 35 9.73 -19.65 4.48
C LEU A 35 8.46 -19.70 5.33
N GLN A 36 7.32 -20.02 4.71
CA GLN A 36 6.05 -20.11 5.43
C GLN A 36 6.09 -21.19 6.53
N LEU A 37 6.64 -22.36 6.22
CA LEU A 37 6.76 -23.46 7.17
C LEU A 37 7.66 -23.09 8.38
N GLU A 38 8.80 -22.45 8.11
CA GLU A 38 9.75 -22.06 9.16
C GLU A 38 9.21 -20.92 10.02
N VAL A 39 8.48 -19.97 9.43
CA VAL A 39 7.80 -18.89 10.18
C VAL A 39 6.66 -19.46 11.03
N GLU A 40 5.85 -20.38 10.50
CA GLU A 40 4.80 -21.08 11.26
C GLU A 40 5.41 -21.85 12.44
N ARG A 41 6.53 -22.54 12.21
CA ARG A 41 7.25 -23.28 13.24
C ARG A 41 7.84 -22.38 14.33
N ALA A 42 8.34 -21.21 13.96
CA ALA A 42 8.95 -20.26 14.90
C ALA A 42 7.91 -19.47 15.72
N LEU A 43 6.76 -19.11 15.13
CA LEU A 43 5.67 -18.43 15.84
C LEU A 43 4.84 -19.39 16.69
N GLY A 44 4.68 -20.65 16.24
CA GLY A 44 3.73 -21.56 16.84
C GLY A 44 2.29 -21.34 16.31
N PRO A 45 1.38 -22.30 16.56
CA PRO A 45 0.09 -22.36 15.87
C PRO A 45 -0.90 -21.26 16.26
N ASP A 46 -0.79 -20.69 17.46
CA ASP A 46 -1.70 -19.65 17.95
C ASP A 46 -1.34 -18.28 17.36
N ASP A 47 -0.07 -17.88 17.50
CA ASP A 47 0.47 -16.65 16.94
C ASP A 47 0.46 -16.66 15.40
N PHE A 48 0.71 -17.81 14.76
CA PHE A 48 0.59 -17.93 13.31
C PHE A 48 -0.84 -17.69 12.81
N ARG A 49 -1.86 -18.15 13.54
CA ARG A 49 -3.27 -17.89 13.17
C ARG A 49 -3.63 -16.43 13.33
N ARG A 50 -3.16 -15.79 14.41
CA ARG A 50 -3.37 -14.38 14.67
C ARG A 50 -2.71 -13.49 13.61
N LEU A 51 -1.47 -13.83 13.22
CA LEU A 51 -0.62 -13.02 12.34
C LEU A 51 -0.59 -13.56 10.89
N ARG A 52 -1.56 -14.39 10.51
CA ARG A 52 -1.57 -15.10 9.22
C ARG A 52 -1.53 -14.15 8.02
N ARG A 53 -2.22 -13.01 8.11
CA ARG A 53 -2.26 -12.01 7.04
C ARG A 53 -0.89 -11.37 6.84
N GLU A 54 -0.24 -10.98 7.92
CA GLU A 54 1.10 -10.41 7.98
C GLU A 54 2.15 -11.40 7.46
N VAL A 55 2.07 -12.67 7.87
CA VAL A 55 2.93 -13.73 7.35
C VAL A 55 2.73 -13.93 5.84
N HIS A 56 1.49 -13.94 5.35
CA HIS A 56 1.23 -14.02 3.91
C HIS A 56 1.82 -12.83 3.14
N GLN A 57 1.76 -11.62 3.69
CA GLN A 57 2.38 -10.44 3.08
C GLN A 57 3.91 -10.57 3.02
N LEU A 58 4.55 -11.09 4.07
CA LEU A 58 5.99 -11.31 4.08
C LEU A 58 6.42 -12.40 3.08
N VAL A 59 5.66 -13.50 2.98
CA VAL A 59 5.90 -14.58 2.01
C VAL A 59 5.69 -14.09 0.58
N ALA A 60 4.65 -13.30 0.34
CA ALA A 60 4.40 -12.69 -0.97
C ALA A 60 5.52 -11.71 -1.37
N ALA A 61 6.07 -10.94 -0.42
CA ALA A 61 7.25 -10.12 -0.68
C ALA A 61 8.49 -10.97 -1.03
N ALA A 62 8.66 -12.13 -0.40
CA ALA A 62 9.74 -13.07 -0.74
C ALA A 62 9.61 -13.61 -2.18
N GLN A 63 8.39 -13.91 -2.62
CA GLN A 63 8.10 -14.36 -3.98
C GLN A 63 8.48 -13.31 -5.04
N GLU A 64 8.39 -12.02 -4.72
CA GLU A 64 8.84 -10.92 -5.61
C GLU A 64 10.36 -10.71 -5.61
N HIS A 65 11.12 -11.64 -5.01
CA HIS A 65 12.57 -11.59 -4.87
C HIS A 65 13.06 -10.39 -4.05
N LEU A 66 12.20 -9.79 -3.21
CA LEU A 66 12.57 -8.69 -2.34
C LEU A 66 13.82 -8.97 -1.47
N PRO A 67 13.97 -10.11 -0.77
CA PRO A 67 15.19 -10.40 -0.01
C PRO A 67 16.45 -10.46 -0.86
N ILE A 68 16.35 -10.99 -2.08
CA ILE A 68 17.48 -11.06 -3.03
C ILE A 68 17.86 -9.64 -3.48
N ARG A 69 16.88 -8.81 -3.81
CA ARG A 69 17.12 -7.41 -4.20
C ARG A 69 17.78 -6.63 -3.06
N LEU A 70 17.30 -6.79 -1.83
CA LEU A 70 17.87 -6.12 -0.65
C LEU A 70 19.32 -6.54 -0.35
N THR A 71 19.67 -7.82 -0.55
CA THR A 71 21.04 -8.29 -0.32
C THR A 71 22.00 -7.96 -1.47
N ARG A 72 21.50 -7.78 -2.69
CA ARG A 72 22.32 -7.44 -3.87
C ARG A 72 22.57 -5.95 -4.05
N ILE A 73 21.67 -5.07 -3.58
CA ILE A 73 21.83 -3.64 -3.77
C ILE A 73 22.76 -3.08 -2.69
N ALA A 74 23.95 -2.66 -3.11
CA ALA A 74 24.90 -1.92 -2.30
C ALA A 74 25.33 -0.65 -3.07
N PRO A 75 25.27 0.56 -2.47
CA PRO A 75 24.85 0.84 -1.09
C PRO A 75 23.32 0.81 -0.90
N LEU A 76 22.88 0.28 0.25
CA LEU A 76 21.47 0.30 0.64
C LEU A 76 21.15 1.70 1.22
N THR A 77 20.35 2.49 0.51
CA THR A 77 19.95 3.84 0.95
C THR A 77 18.44 3.91 1.23
N PRO A 78 17.96 4.88 2.03
CA PRO A 78 16.54 5.14 2.22
C PRO A 78 15.75 5.28 0.90
N GLU A 79 16.34 5.92 -0.11
CA GLU A 79 15.73 6.13 -1.42
C GLU A 79 15.53 4.82 -2.18
N THR A 80 16.54 3.93 -2.14
CA THR A 80 16.43 2.58 -2.71
C THR A 80 15.30 1.79 -2.07
N LEU A 81 15.13 1.89 -0.76
CA LEU A 81 14.11 1.16 -0.01
C LEU A 81 12.70 1.69 -0.32
N ASN A 82 12.56 3.00 -0.50
CA ASN A 82 11.32 3.60 -0.99
C ASN A 82 11.00 3.12 -2.42
N GLY A 83 11.98 3.13 -3.33
CA GLY A 83 11.83 2.62 -4.70
C GLY A 83 11.38 1.15 -4.74
N LEU A 84 12.02 0.28 -3.96
CA LEU A 84 11.64 -1.13 -3.86
C LEU A 84 10.24 -1.33 -3.29
N SER A 85 9.84 -0.53 -2.30
CA SER A 85 8.48 -0.59 -1.76
C SER A 85 7.43 -0.18 -2.79
N ARG A 86 7.74 0.80 -3.64
CA ARG A 86 6.85 1.24 -4.72
C ARG A 86 6.74 0.19 -5.82
N GLU A 87 7.86 -0.37 -6.27
CA GLU A 87 7.87 -1.46 -7.24
C GLU A 87 7.10 -2.70 -6.72
N LEU A 88 7.22 -3.01 -5.43
CA LEU A 88 6.48 -4.10 -4.80
C LEU A 88 4.97 -3.82 -4.77
N ALA A 89 4.58 -2.58 -4.44
CA ALA A 89 3.19 -2.15 -4.47
C ALA A 89 2.60 -2.25 -5.88
N GLU A 90 3.34 -1.80 -6.90
CA GLU A 90 2.91 -1.86 -8.30
C GLU A 90 2.83 -3.29 -8.84
N SER A 91 3.80 -4.15 -8.52
CA SER A 91 3.85 -5.53 -9.00
C SER A 91 2.75 -6.41 -8.41
N ARG A 92 2.39 -6.16 -7.14
CA ARG A 92 1.36 -6.94 -6.41
C ARG A 92 0.00 -6.26 -6.32
N GLY A 93 -0.12 -5.02 -6.79
CA GLY A 93 -1.34 -4.22 -6.62
C GLY A 93 -1.64 -3.92 -5.15
N TRP A 94 -0.62 -3.78 -4.31
CA TRP A 94 -0.78 -3.47 -2.88
C TRP A 94 -0.84 -1.97 -2.63
N ALA A 95 -1.42 -1.59 -1.49
CA ALA A 95 -1.25 -0.24 -0.96
C ALA A 95 0.24 0.01 -0.65
N VAL A 96 0.71 1.21 -0.96
CA VAL A 96 2.11 1.62 -0.74
C VAL A 96 2.53 1.42 0.72
N GLU A 97 1.65 1.71 1.68
CA GLU A 97 1.90 1.49 3.11
C GLU A 97 2.15 0.00 3.45
N THR A 98 1.41 -0.92 2.81
CA THR A 98 1.60 -2.37 3.02
C THR A 98 2.95 -2.83 2.47
N ALA A 99 3.33 -2.32 1.31
CA ALA A 99 4.62 -2.64 0.71
C ALA A 99 5.80 -2.02 1.50
N GLN A 100 5.65 -0.81 2.01
CA GLN A 100 6.64 -0.17 2.88
C GLN A 100 6.81 -0.95 4.19
N TRP A 101 5.71 -1.35 4.82
CA TRP A 101 5.75 -2.18 6.02
C TRP A 101 6.49 -3.51 5.76
N ALA A 102 6.13 -4.24 4.69
CA ALA A 102 6.79 -5.50 4.34
C ALA A 102 8.29 -5.32 4.06
N THR A 103 8.66 -4.28 3.31
CA THR A 103 10.07 -3.94 3.02
C THR A 103 10.84 -3.60 4.30
N ARG A 104 10.23 -2.89 5.24
CA ARG A 104 10.83 -2.56 6.54
C ARG A 104 11.11 -3.82 7.36
N MET A 105 10.15 -4.74 7.43
CA MET A 105 10.30 -6.02 8.14
C MET A 105 11.44 -6.86 7.58
N TRP A 106 11.55 -6.92 6.25
CA TRP A 106 12.66 -7.60 5.58
C TRP A 106 14.01 -6.92 5.83
N ALA A 107 14.07 -5.58 5.79
CA ALA A 107 15.29 -4.84 6.08
C ALA A 107 15.77 -5.12 7.52
N ILE A 108 14.87 -5.11 8.50
CA ILE A 108 15.17 -5.44 9.90
C ILE A 108 15.68 -6.88 10.02
N ALA A 109 14.97 -7.85 9.43
CA ALA A 109 15.35 -9.27 9.52
C ALA A 109 16.71 -9.57 8.89
N LEU A 110 17.09 -8.82 7.84
CA LEU A 110 18.41 -8.92 7.19
C LEU A 110 19.52 -8.16 7.94
N GLY A 111 19.20 -7.44 9.02
CA GLY A 111 20.17 -6.72 9.86
C GLY A 111 20.35 -5.24 9.52
N PHE A 112 19.50 -4.65 8.69
CA PHE A 112 19.51 -3.22 8.34
C PHE A 112 18.62 -2.38 9.29
N GLU A 113 18.66 -2.66 10.59
CA GLU A 113 17.81 -2.02 11.61
C GLU A 113 17.98 -0.49 11.70
N GLN A 114 19.22 0.01 11.57
CA GLN A 114 19.49 1.46 11.61
C GLN A 114 18.86 2.21 10.45
N LEU A 115 18.83 1.54 9.30
CA LEU A 115 18.17 2.00 8.10
C LEU A 115 16.66 1.99 8.37
N ALA A 116 16.08 0.86 8.76
CA ALA A 116 14.65 0.73 9.05
C ALA A 116 14.13 1.65 10.16
N SER A 117 14.99 2.09 11.06
CA SER A 117 14.66 3.06 12.12
C SER A 117 14.77 4.51 11.65
N SER A 118 15.55 4.80 10.61
CA SER A 118 15.50 6.11 9.96
C SER A 118 14.12 6.25 9.36
N SER A 119 13.44 7.32 9.77
CA SER A 119 12.08 7.62 9.32
C SER A 119 12.12 7.88 7.81
N TRP A 120 12.03 6.83 6.99
CA TRP A 120 11.79 6.93 5.56
C TRP A 120 10.32 7.27 5.27
N GLN A 121 9.68 7.90 6.26
CA GLN A 121 8.47 8.66 6.08
C GLN A 121 8.71 9.57 4.89
N THR A 122 8.09 9.17 3.79
CA THR A 122 7.36 10.06 2.91
C THR A 122 7.14 11.39 3.62
N SER A 123 7.77 12.44 3.10
CA SER A 123 7.34 13.79 3.34
C SER A 123 5.83 13.85 3.05
N GLU A 124 5.00 13.79 4.07
CA GLU A 124 3.59 14.15 3.95
C GLU A 124 3.53 15.67 4.07
N PRO A 125 2.80 16.41 3.22
CA PRO A 125 2.03 17.51 3.73
C PRO A 125 0.64 16.98 4.15
N PRO A 126 0.10 17.47 5.27
CA PRO A 126 -1.13 16.97 5.85
C PRO A 126 -2.34 17.30 4.98
N GLY A 127 -3.20 16.30 4.78
CA GLY A 127 -4.62 16.50 4.46
C GLY A 127 -4.99 16.51 2.97
N THR A 128 -5.58 15.40 2.49
CA THR A 128 -6.93 15.42 1.90
C THR A 128 -7.51 14.00 1.81
N PRO A 129 -8.57 13.63 2.55
CA PRO A 129 -9.57 12.75 1.98
C PRO A 129 -10.36 13.58 0.96
N SER A 130 -9.80 13.77 -0.24
CA SER A 130 -10.54 14.41 -1.33
C SER A 130 -11.44 13.37 -1.97
N ASN A 131 -12.52 13.06 -1.27
CA ASN A 131 -13.80 12.76 -1.90
C ASN A 131 -14.23 14.02 -2.67
N ALA A 132 -13.57 14.26 -3.81
CA ALA A 132 -14.01 15.27 -4.77
C ALA A 132 -15.24 14.71 -5.47
N ALA A 133 -16.39 15.06 -4.91
CA ALA A 133 -17.57 15.32 -5.71
C ALA A 133 -17.18 16.22 -6.91
N PRO A 134 -17.84 16.06 -8.07
CA PRO A 134 -17.58 16.92 -9.23
C PRO A 134 -17.78 18.40 -8.86
N PRO A 135 -17.04 19.33 -9.47
CA PRO A 135 -16.92 20.70 -9.01
C PRO A 135 -18.26 21.45 -9.04
N ASP A 136 -18.60 22.09 -7.93
CA ASP A 136 -19.64 23.11 -7.87
C ASP A 136 -19.08 24.41 -8.47
N GLU A 137 -19.64 24.81 -9.60
CA GLU A 137 -19.46 26.13 -10.20
C GLU A 137 -20.05 27.20 -9.28
N THR A 138 -19.21 27.92 -8.52
CA THR A 138 -19.61 29.20 -7.95
C THR A 138 -18.70 30.32 -8.42
N SER A 139 -19.12 30.99 -9.50
CA SER A 139 -18.73 32.38 -9.75
C SER A 139 -19.97 33.24 -9.97
N THR A 140 -20.34 33.88 -8.87
CA THR A 140 -21.23 35.02 -8.68
C THR A 140 -21.40 35.94 -9.88
N GLY A 141 -22.64 36.14 -10.32
CA GLY A 141 -22.98 37.18 -11.28
C GLY A 141 -24.49 37.44 -11.39
N SER A 142 -24.99 38.35 -10.55
CA SER A 142 -26.13 39.24 -10.82
C SER A 142 -27.53 38.65 -11.04
N ALA A 143 -28.39 38.95 -10.04
CA ALA A 143 -29.76 39.46 -10.14
C ALA A 143 -30.69 38.97 -11.28
N PRO A 144 -31.91 38.50 -10.97
CA PRO A 144 -32.93 38.30 -12.00
C PRO A 144 -33.73 39.60 -12.21
N PRO A 145 -33.65 40.28 -13.37
CA PRO A 145 -34.75 41.10 -13.82
C PRO A 145 -35.73 40.26 -14.62
N LYS A 146 -36.98 40.48 -14.24
CA LYS A 146 -38.22 40.04 -14.84
C LYS A 146 -38.22 40.11 -16.38
N ARG A 147 -39.21 39.40 -16.91
CA ARG A 147 -40.16 39.91 -17.93
C ARG A 147 -39.81 39.55 -19.36
N GLY A 148 -40.56 38.57 -19.83
CA GLY A 148 -41.51 38.89 -20.88
C GLY A 148 -41.19 38.31 -22.24
N SER A 149 -42.23 37.70 -22.76
CA SER A 149 -42.60 37.67 -24.17
C SER A 149 -41.98 36.55 -24.99
N ARG A 150 -42.73 35.51 -25.35
CA ARG A 150 -43.92 35.51 -26.24
C ARG A 150 -43.50 35.56 -27.72
N PHE A 151 -43.97 34.52 -28.44
CA PHE A 151 -44.21 34.47 -29.90
C PHE A 151 -42.95 34.38 -30.78
N LEU A 152 -42.86 33.61 -31.87
CA LEU A 152 -43.81 33.13 -32.89
C LEU A 152 -43.15 31.92 -33.61
N ARG A 153 -43.87 30.81 -33.88
CA ARG A 153 -44.53 30.45 -35.16
C ARG A 153 -43.58 29.95 -36.28
N GLY A 154 -43.92 28.77 -36.82
CA GLY A 154 -43.59 28.36 -38.20
C GLY A 154 -43.20 26.88 -38.27
N ARG A 155 -44.10 25.91 -38.48
CA ARG A 155 -44.90 25.58 -39.70
C ARG A 155 -44.05 24.95 -40.83
N GLY A 156 -44.33 23.67 -41.12
CA GLY A 156 -43.99 22.98 -42.38
C GLY A 156 -43.87 21.47 -42.15
N LYS A 157 -44.92 20.66 -42.40
CA LYS A 157 -45.13 19.87 -43.64
C LYS A 157 -43.93 18.95 -43.95
N GLY A 158 -44.03 17.63 -44.15
CA GLY A 158 -45.13 16.71 -44.40
C GLY A 158 -44.60 15.54 -45.26
N GLN A 159 -45.31 14.41 -45.26
CA GLN A 159 -45.18 13.24 -46.17
C GLN A 159 -43.86 12.43 -46.05
N ALA A 160 -43.76 11.13 -46.37
CA ALA A 160 -44.60 10.15 -47.05
C ALA A 160 -44.13 8.73 -46.61
N ARG A 161 -45.03 7.78 -46.34
CA ARG A 161 -45.43 6.63 -47.19
C ARG A 161 -44.52 5.39 -47.21
N ARG A 162 -45.23 4.24 -47.09
CA ARG A 162 -44.94 2.86 -47.53
C ARG A 162 -43.96 2.08 -46.62
N ARG A 163 -44.22 0.82 -46.27
CA ARG A 163 -45.01 -0.25 -46.91
C ARG A 163 -45.94 -0.94 -45.94
#